data_AF-A0A383C848-F1
#
_entry.id   AF-A0A383C848-F1
#
_cell.length_a   1.000
_cell.length_b   1.000
_cell.length_c   1.000
_cell.angle_alpha   90.00
_cell.angle_beta   90.00
_cell.angle_gamma   90.00
#
_symmetry.space_group_name_H-M   'P 1'
#
loop_
_entity.id
_entity.type
_entity.pdbx_description
1 polymer ?
#
loop_
_entity_poly.entity_id
_entity_poly.type
_entity_poly.pdbx_seq_one_letter_code
_entity_poly.pdbx_strand_id
1 'polypeptide(L)'
;MFSKIRHYVDFKSISPSIKYLSILALFTGIGLGYFFTVIVILTKLKGYNEGTIGIIAASFSLGLMFAGFFVSKVLEKIGLYLTLFISITIQTICV
;
A
#
# COMPACT_ATOMS: atom_id res chain seq x y z
N MET A 1 -16.91 12.51 24.27
CA MET A 1 -16.50 11.96 22.96
C MET A 1 -14.98 11.95 22.76
N PHE A 2 -14.27 13.05 23.05
CA PHE A 2 -12.81 13.15 22.97
C PHE A 2 -12.02 12.14 23.85
N SER A 3 -12.54 11.75 25.02
CA SER A 3 -11.90 10.73 25.88
C SER A 3 -11.86 9.33 25.22
N LYS A 4 -12.91 8.93 24.50
CA LYS A 4 -12.93 7.66 23.75
C LYS A 4 -11.92 7.69 22.60
N ILE A 5 -11.83 8.79 21.86
CA ILE A 5 -10.82 8.97 20.80
C ILE A 5 -9.41 8.95 21.38
N ARG A 6 -9.18 9.55 22.56
CA ARG A 6 -7.89 9.49 23.26
C ARG A 6 -7.44 8.07 23.53
N HIS A 7 -8.35 7.16 23.87
CA HIS A 7 -8.04 5.73 24.06
C HIS A 7 -7.66 5.01 22.76
N TYR A 8 -8.24 5.40 21.62
CA TYR A 8 -7.85 4.89 20.30
C TYR A 8 -6.52 5.48 19.80
N VAL A 9 -6.17 6.69 20.26
CA VAL A 9 -4.92 7.38 19.95
C VAL A 9 -3.86 7.10 21.03
N ASP A 10 -4.16 6.28 22.04
CA ASP A 10 -3.23 5.94 23.11
C ASP A 10 -2.25 4.85 22.65
N PHE A 11 -1.30 5.28 21.83
CA PHE A 11 -0.22 4.44 21.35
C PHE A 11 0.63 3.86 22.49
N LYS A 12 0.53 4.30 23.76
CA LYS A 12 1.29 3.67 24.86
C LYS A 12 0.90 2.21 25.10
N SER A 13 -0.33 1.82 24.79
CA SER A 13 -0.84 0.45 24.99
C SER A 13 -0.50 -0.51 23.84
N ILE A 14 -0.06 0.01 22.70
CA ILE A 14 0.19 -0.76 21.48
C ILE A 14 1.64 -1.23 21.46
N SER A 15 1.85 -2.50 21.11
CA SER A 15 3.19 -3.08 20.99
C SER A 15 4.04 -2.27 20.00
N PRO A 16 5.34 -2.08 20.28
CA PRO A 16 6.21 -1.27 19.42
C PRO A 16 6.21 -1.76 17.97
N SER A 17 6.13 -3.08 17.75
CA SER A 17 6.06 -3.69 16.42
C SER A 17 4.86 -3.20 15.58
N ILE A 18 3.68 -3.06 16.18
CA ILE A 18 2.49 -2.57 15.47
C ILE A 18 2.66 -1.10 15.09
N LYS A 19 3.29 -0.29 15.95
CA LYS A 19 3.56 1.12 15.63
C LYS A 19 4.46 1.27 14.41
N TYR A 20 5.57 0.54 14.39
CA TYR A 20 6.49 0.57 13.24
C TYR A 20 5.80 0.07 11.96
N LEU A 21 4.98 -0.97 12.07
CA LEU A 21 4.21 -1.48 10.93
C LEU A 21 3.19 -0.46 10.41
N SER A 22 2.48 0.24 11.30
CA SER A 22 1.52 1.28 10.91
C SER A 22 2.20 2.49 10.26
N ILE A 23 3.35 2.93 10.78
CA ILE A 23 4.14 4.01 10.19
C ILE A 23 4.63 3.60 8.80
N LEU A 24 5.16 2.38 8.67
CA LEU A 24 5.60 1.84 7.39
C LEU A 24 4.45 1.79 6.38
N ALA A 25 3.30 1.25 6.77
CA ALA A 25 2.11 1.18 5.92
C ALA A 25 1.64 2.56 5.46
N LEU A 26 1.73 3.58 6.32
CA LEU A 26 1.39 4.96 5.97
C LEU A 26 2.33 5.52 4.89
N PHE A 27 3.64 5.37 5.04
CA PHE A 27 4.60 5.83 4.02
C PHE A 27 4.48 5.07 2.71
N THR A 28 4.28 3.75 2.77
CA THR A 28 4.04 2.92 1.58
C THR A 28 2.77 3.36 0.85
N GLY A 29 1.70 3.66 1.59
CA GLY A 29 0.44 4.16 1.03
C GLY A 29 0.59 5.52 0.34
N ILE A 30 1.32 6.46 0.95
CA ILE A 30 1.62 7.76 0.34
C ILE A 30 2.42 7.59 -0.96
N GLY A 31 3.47 6.75 -0.94
CA GLY A 31 4.30 6.49 -2.11
C GLY A 31 3.51 5.89 -3.28
N LEU A 32 2.70 4.86 -3.02
CA LEU A 32 1.79 4.26 -4.00
C LEU A 32 0.77 5.27 -4.54
N GLY A 33 0.13 6.04 -3.66
CA GLY A 33 -0.86 7.05 -4.06
C GLY A 33 -0.28 8.13 -4.97
N TYR A 34 0.92 8.61 -4.66
CA TYR A 34 1.64 9.57 -5.50
C TYR A 34 2.02 8.95 -6.85
N PHE A 35 2.55 7.74 -6.87
CA PHE A 35 2.91 7.03 -8.09
C PHE A 35 1.72 6.88 -9.06
N PHE A 36 0.54 6.49 -8.56
CA PHE A 36 -0.65 6.42 -9.41
C PHE A 36 -1.08 7.76 -9.96
N THR A 37 -1.00 8.81 -9.14
CA THR A 37 -1.35 10.16 -9.56
C THR A 37 -0.44 10.62 -10.71
N VAL A 38 0.87 10.36 -10.61
CA VAL A 38 1.83 10.66 -11.68
C VAL A 38 1.52 9.87 -12.95
N ILE A 39 1.21 8.57 -12.86
CA ILE A 39 0.84 7.77 -14.04
C ILE A 39 -0.41 8.33 -14.73
N VAL A 40 -1.44 8.69 -13.97
CA VAL A 40 -2.68 9.26 -14.51
C VAL A 40 -2.40 10.59 -15.24
N ILE A 41 -1.55 11.45 -14.66
CA ILE A 41 -1.16 12.72 -15.30
C ILE A 41 -0.37 12.45 -16.58
N LEU A 42 0.65 11.58 -16.54
CA LEU A 42 1.49 11.27 -17.70
C LEU A 42 0.69 10.65 -18.85
N THR A 43 -0.25 9.75 -18.55
CA THR A 43 -1.12 9.14 -19.56
C THR A 43 -2.08 10.16 -20.17
N LYS A 44 -2.63 11.09 -19.37
CA LYS A 44 -3.42 12.21 -19.89
C LYS A 44 -2.59 13.13 -20.80
N LEU A 45 -1.36 13.47 -20.41
CA LEU A 45 -0.44 14.29 -21.21
C LEU A 45 -0.06 13.62 -22.54
N LYS A 46 -0.01 12.28 -22.59
CA LYS A 46 0.22 11.51 -23.82
C LYS A 46 -1.02 11.38 -24.72
N GLY A 47 -2.15 11.98 -24.35
CA GLY A 47 -3.37 11.99 -25.15
C GLY A 47 -4.25 10.75 -25.01
N TYR A 48 -4.06 9.94 -23.96
CA TYR A 48 -4.97 8.82 -23.68
C TYR A 48 -6.36 9.31 -23.30
N ASN A 49 -7.39 8.57 -23.73
CA ASN A 49 -8.77 8.82 -23.33
C ASN A 49 -8.96 8.50 -21.83
N GLU A 50 -9.80 9.28 -21.15
CA GLU A 50 -10.08 9.15 -19.71
C GLU A 50 -10.64 7.78 -19.35
N GLY A 51 -11.46 7.19 -20.23
CA GLY A 51 -11.94 5.82 -20.04
C GLY A 51 -10.81 4.79 -20.01
N THR A 52 -9.82 4.91 -20.90
CA THR A 52 -8.65 4.03 -20.93
C THR A 52 -7.78 4.22 -19.69
N ILE A 53 -7.59 5.46 -19.24
CA ILE A 53 -6.86 5.77 -18.00
C ILE A 53 -7.58 5.16 -16.79
N GLY A 54 -8.90 5.29 -16.73
CA GLY A 54 -9.74 4.70 -15.68
C GLY A 54 -9.65 3.17 -15.63
N ILE A 55 -9.67 2.51 -16.79
CA ILE A 55 -9.47 1.05 -16.88
C ILE A 55 -8.10 0.66 -16.35
N ILE A 56 -7.02 1.33 -16.77
CA ILE A 56 -5.65 1.04 -16.31
C ILE A 56 -5.55 1.22 -14.79
N ALA A 57 -6.06 2.32 -14.24
CA ALA A 57 -6.05 2.60 -12.80
C ALA A 57 -6.86 1.57 -12.00
N ALA A 58 -8.05 1.18 -12.50
CA ALA A 58 -8.90 0.18 -11.87
C ALA A 58 -8.28 -1.22 -11.90
N SER A 59 -7.69 -1.62 -13.04
CA SER A 59 -6.97 -2.89 -13.18
C SER A 59 -5.80 -3.00 -12.21
N PHE A 60 -5.10 -1.89 -11.95
CA PHE A 60 -4.01 -1.89 -10.98
C PHE A 60 -4.52 -2.14 -9.55
N SER A 61 -5.58 -1.44 -9.13
CA SER A 61 -6.17 -1.63 -7.79
C SER A 61 -6.70 -3.05 -7.60
N LEU A 62 -7.31 -3.62 -8.65
CA LEU A 62 -7.72 -5.03 -8.69
C LEU A 62 -6.52 -5.97 -8.54
N GLY A 63 -5.44 -5.72 -9.28
CA GLY A 63 -4.19 -6.49 -9.18
C GLY A 63 -3.61 -6.45 -7.76
N LEU A 64 -3.61 -5.28 -7.11
CA LEU A 64 -3.13 -5.12 -5.74
C LEU A 64 -3.99 -5.91 -4.74
N MET A 65 -5.31 -5.93 -4.93
CA MET A 65 -6.23 -6.73 -4.11
C MET A 65 -5.95 -8.23 -4.26
N PHE A 66 -5.80 -8.73 -5.50
CA PHE A 66 -5.46 -10.12 -5.77
C PHE A 66 -4.07 -10.50 -5.22
N ALA A 67 -3.09 -9.60 -5.32
CA ALA A 67 -1.77 -9.79 -4.74
C ALA A 67 -1.86 -9.97 -3.21
N GLY A 68 -2.76 -9.26 -2.53
CA GLY A 68 -3.00 -9.43 -1.09
C GLY A 68 -3.45 -10.85 -0.71
N PHE A 69 -4.32 -11.47 -1.52
CA PHE A 69 -4.72 -12.87 -1.32
C PHE A 69 -3.54 -13.84 -1.50
N PHE A 70 -2.71 -13.62 -2.53
CA PHE A 70 -1.55 -14.46 -2.78
C PHE A 70 -0.49 -14.31 -1.69
N VAL A 71 -0.17 -13.07 -1.31
CA VAL A 71 0.76 -12.76 -0.22
C VAL A 71 0.31 -13.39 1.09
N SER A 72 -0.99 -13.47 1.38
CA SER A 72 -1.49 -14.14 2.58
C SER A 72 -1.10 -15.63 2.64
N LYS A 73 -1.10 -16.32 1.49
CA LYS A 73 -0.65 -17.73 1.40
C LYS A 73 0.87 -17.87 1.51
N VAL A 74 1.61 -16.92 0.98
CA VAL A 74 3.07 -16.88 1.09
C VAL A 74 3.47 -16.58 2.53
N LEU A 75 2.78 -15.64 3.17
CA LEU A 75 3.01 -15.21 4.55
C LEU A 75 2.91 -16.37 5.54
N GLU A 76 1.93 -17.27 5.37
CA GLU A 76 1.80 -18.49 6.18
C GLU A 76 3.02 -19.43 6.07
N LYS A 77 3.75 -19.40 4.95
CA LYS A 77 4.89 -20.29 4.71
C LYS A 77 6.24 -19.71 5.14
N ILE A 78 6.50 -18.44 4.85
CA ILE A 78 7.83 -17.82 5.02
C ILE A 78 7.91 -16.79 6.14
N GLY A 79 6.77 -16.45 6.76
CA GLY A 79 6.68 -15.51 7.86
C GLY A 79 6.70 -14.04 7.45
N LEU A 80 6.23 -13.18 8.37
CA LEU A 80 5.97 -11.75 8.13
C LEU A 80 7.21 -10.96 7.73
N TYR A 81 8.31 -11.17 8.45
CA TYR A 81 9.52 -10.36 8.27
C TYR A 81 10.15 -10.58 6.90
N LEU A 82 10.31 -11.84 6.48
CA LEU A 82 10.89 -12.17 5.17
C LEU A 82 9.98 -11.69 4.02
N THR A 83 8.66 -11.86 4.18
CA THR A 83 7.67 -11.40 3.20
C THR A 83 7.75 -9.88 3.01
N LEU A 84 7.79 -9.12 4.11
CA LEU A 84 7.92 -7.66 4.05
C LEU A 84 9.24 -7.22 3.42
N PHE A 85 10.35 -7.86 3.80
CA PHE A 85 11.67 -7.53 3.25
C PHE A 85 11.74 -7.75 1.73
N ILE A 86 11.26 -8.90 1.24
CA ILE A 86 11.20 -9.20 -0.20
C ILE A 86 10.25 -8.22 -0.90
N SER A 87 9.07 -7.96 -0.32
CA SER A 87 8.08 -7.05 -0.91
C SER A 87 8.63 -5.63 -1.07
N ILE A 88 9.29 -5.08 -0.05
CA ILE A 88 9.87 -3.73 -0.10
C ILE A 88 11.02 -3.67 -1.11
N THR A 89 11.85 -4.72 -1.16
CA THR A 89 12.96 -4.79 -2.12
C THR A 89 12.46 -4.78 -3.55
N ILE A 90 11.47 -5.63 -3.87
CA ILE A 90 10.86 -5.67 -5.21
C ILE A 90 10.16 -4.34 -5.51
N GLN A 91 9.40 -3.79 -4.57
CA GLN A 91 8.71 -2.50 -4.75
C GLN A 91 9.68 -1.36 -5.04
N THR A 92 10.83 -1.33 -4.38
CA THR A 92 11.87 -0.30 -4.60
C THR A 92 12.52 -0.42 -5.98
N ILE A 93 12.60 -1.62 -6.55
CA ILE A 93 13.16 -1.84 -7.89
C ILE A 93 12.13 -1.53 -8.98
N CYS A 94 10.86 -1.82 -8.73
CA CYS A 94 9.79 -1.69 -9.72
C CYS A 94 9.18 -0.28 -9.82
N VAL A 95 9.28 0.53 -8.76
CA VAL A 95 8.83 1.93 -8.72
C VAL A 95 9.97 2.85 -9.14
#